data_AF-A0AAN6F6I3-F1
#
_entry.id   AF-A0AAN6F6I3-F1
#
_cell.length_a   1.000
_cell.length_b   1.000
_cell.length_c   1.000
_cell.angle_alpha   90.00
_cell.angle_beta   90.00
_cell.angle_gamma   90.00
#
_symmetry.space_group_name_H-M   'P 1'
#
loop_
_entity.id
_entity.type
_entity.pdbx_description
1 polymer ?
#
loop_
_entity_poly.entity_id
_entity_poly.type
_entity_poly.pdbx_seq_one_letter_code
_entity_poly.pdbx_strand_id
1 'polypeptide(L)'
;AINTVQPDIVEIITWNDFEESHYIRDLPPVTGPAAVGFGVTGAYIYGQTHSAWQVMAQYYISWYKTGLAPKVKEDRVVFWYRVHPKEVPCSSGTNNIGVVRNSAYPSDAVFAWALVSKNSTISMNVGSNQNWTFEATTCGPTLNMVPFPRGIDNAYPSVAIQREEKTLHTAAGAVAIMEACAYENYNPVVGLTGPALTAWPKMGNGSGKNGKPKKPIYQKRAC
;
A
#
# COMPACT_ATOMS: atom_id res chain seq x y z
N ALA A 1 -5.29 16.88 3.49
CA ALA A 1 -4.89 17.60 2.26
C ALA A 1 -6.11 18.06 1.45
N ILE A 2 -6.98 17.17 0.96
CA ILE A 2 -8.14 17.54 0.12
C ILE A 2 -9.00 18.63 0.75
N ASN A 3 -9.45 18.46 2.00
CA ASN A 3 -10.29 19.46 2.68
C ASN A 3 -9.53 20.64 3.30
N THR A 4 -8.24 20.49 3.54
CA THR A 4 -7.43 21.45 4.33
C THR A 4 -6.56 22.35 3.47
N VAL A 5 -5.85 21.76 2.51
CA VAL A 5 -4.92 22.45 1.60
C VAL A 5 -5.61 22.85 0.29
N GLN A 6 -6.55 22.02 -0.22
CA GLN A 6 -7.25 22.23 -1.50
C GLN A 6 -6.31 22.62 -2.66
N PRO A 7 -5.27 21.82 -2.93
CA PRO A 7 -4.28 22.18 -3.94
C PRO A 7 -4.90 22.23 -5.34
N ASP A 8 -4.30 23.02 -6.23
CA ASP A 8 -4.71 23.05 -7.65
C ASP A 8 -4.09 21.90 -8.46
N ILE A 9 -2.98 21.33 -7.97
CA ILE A 9 -2.26 20.20 -8.56
C ILE A 9 -1.84 19.25 -7.44
N VAL A 10 -1.93 17.95 -7.71
CA VAL A 10 -1.39 16.89 -6.85
C VAL A 10 -0.43 16.05 -7.69
N GLU A 11 0.72 15.73 -7.12
CA GLU A 11 1.70 14.83 -7.71
C GLU A 11 1.63 13.45 -7.04
N ILE A 12 1.73 12.39 -7.85
CA ILE A 12 1.86 11.01 -7.37
C ILE A 12 3.27 10.55 -7.75
N ILE A 13 4.13 10.46 -6.76
CA ILE A 13 5.51 9.98 -6.88
C ILE A 13 5.50 8.51 -6.44
N THR A 14 5.66 7.54 -7.34
CA THR A 14 5.75 7.62 -8.82
C THR A 14 4.91 6.52 -9.47
N TRP A 15 4.75 6.59 -10.79
CA TRP A 15 4.18 5.47 -11.53
C TRP A 15 5.10 4.25 -11.54
N ASN A 16 6.41 4.40 -11.75
CA ASN A 16 7.30 3.29 -12.13
C ASN A 16 8.76 3.46 -11.73
N ASP A 17 9.06 4.23 -10.69
CA ASP A 17 10.42 4.31 -10.17
C ASP A 17 10.70 3.11 -9.25
N PHE A 18 11.19 2.04 -9.87
CA PHE A 18 11.37 0.75 -9.22
C PHE A 18 12.58 0.72 -8.28
N GLU A 19 13.67 1.40 -8.65
CA GLU A 19 14.91 1.35 -7.90
C GLU A 19 14.82 2.14 -6.58
N GLU A 20 13.97 3.18 -6.54
CA GLU A 20 13.64 3.96 -5.34
C GLU A 20 12.40 3.44 -4.58
N SER A 21 11.81 2.33 -5.03
CA SER A 21 10.75 1.58 -4.31
C SER A 21 9.45 2.34 -4.00
N HIS A 22 9.15 3.40 -4.75
CA HIS A 22 7.91 4.18 -4.62
C HIS A 22 7.05 4.13 -5.89
N TYR A 23 7.07 3.02 -6.61
CA TYR A 23 6.14 2.77 -7.72
C TYR A 23 4.77 2.37 -7.19
N ILE A 24 3.72 2.59 -7.98
CA ILE A 24 2.34 2.16 -7.60
C ILE A 24 1.73 1.23 -8.64
N ARG A 25 2.55 0.53 -9.42
CA ARG A 25 2.11 -0.36 -10.51
C ARG A 25 2.64 -1.78 -10.34
N ASP A 26 2.14 -2.66 -11.20
CA ASP A 26 2.73 -3.99 -11.36
C ASP A 26 4.12 -3.92 -12.00
N LEU A 27 4.98 -4.82 -11.55
CA LEU A 27 6.32 -5.00 -12.09
C LEU A 27 6.26 -5.35 -13.58
N PRO A 28 7.22 -4.87 -14.38
CA PRO A 28 7.36 -5.32 -15.76
C PRO A 28 7.65 -6.84 -15.79
N PRO A 29 7.34 -7.52 -16.90
CA PRO A 29 7.72 -8.91 -17.06
C PRO A 29 9.26 -9.07 -16.98
N VAL A 30 9.72 -10.24 -16.54
CA VAL A 30 11.17 -10.53 -16.43
C VAL A 30 11.80 -10.77 -17.81
N THR A 31 10.99 -11.19 -18.80
CA THR A 31 11.45 -11.49 -20.17
C THR A 31 10.54 -10.85 -21.21
N GLY A 32 11.06 -10.71 -22.44
CA GLY A 32 10.33 -10.16 -23.58
C GLY A 32 10.52 -8.66 -23.80
N PRO A 33 9.84 -8.08 -24.79
CA PRO A 33 10.11 -6.72 -25.28
C PRO A 33 9.72 -5.61 -24.29
N ALA A 34 8.90 -5.92 -23.29
CA ALA A 34 8.51 -4.99 -22.21
C ALA A 34 9.29 -5.22 -20.91
N ALA A 35 10.29 -6.11 -20.91
CA ALA A 35 11.10 -6.37 -19.75
C ALA A 35 12.04 -5.22 -19.44
N VAL A 36 12.30 -5.02 -18.14
CA VAL A 36 13.26 -4.04 -17.64
C VAL A 36 14.35 -4.79 -16.87
N GLY A 37 15.60 -4.58 -17.26
CA GLY A 37 16.76 -5.10 -16.54
C GLY A 37 17.10 -4.20 -15.38
N PHE A 38 17.00 -4.72 -14.16
CA PHE A 38 17.31 -3.97 -12.93
C PHE A 38 18.73 -4.23 -12.41
N GLY A 39 19.54 -5.06 -13.08
CA GLY A 39 20.90 -5.38 -12.63
C GLY A 39 20.91 -5.86 -11.17
N VAL A 40 21.72 -5.21 -10.33
CA VAL A 40 21.84 -5.55 -8.90
C VAL A 40 20.62 -5.17 -8.06
N THR A 41 19.86 -4.13 -8.45
CA THR A 41 18.65 -3.68 -7.72
C THR A 41 17.50 -4.67 -7.89
N GLY A 42 17.55 -5.49 -8.94
CA GLY A 42 16.62 -6.60 -9.17
C GLY A 42 16.48 -7.55 -7.98
N ALA A 43 17.53 -7.66 -7.14
CA ALA A 43 17.49 -8.48 -5.94
C ALA A 43 16.34 -8.11 -5.00
N TYR A 44 16.05 -6.82 -4.82
CA TYR A 44 14.96 -6.31 -3.98
C TYR A 44 13.71 -5.90 -4.75
N ILE A 45 13.77 -5.75 -6.07
CA ILE A 45 12.63 -5.32 -6.89
C ILE A 45 11.77 -6.51 -7.31
N TYR A 46 12.37 -7.59 -7.83
CA TYR A 46 11.61 -8.69 -8.40
C TYR A 46 10.73 -9.39 -7.33
N GLY A 47 9.46 -9.61 -7.66
CA GLY A 47 8.49 -10.26 -6.78
C GLY A 47 7.75 -9.32 -5.82
N GLN A 48 8.12 -8.04 -5.72
CA GLN A 48 7.46 -7.06 -4.84
C GLN A 48 6.61 -6.08 -5.65
N THR A 49 5.38 -6.43 -6.04
CA THR A 49 4.48 -5.47 -6.70
C THR A 49 3.86 -4.48 -5.70
N HIS A 50 3.65 -3.24 -6.14
CA HIS A 50 3.05 -2.17 -5.33
C HIS A 50 1.67 -1.73 -5.83
N SER A 51 1.09 -2.44 -6.79
CA SER A 51 -0.18 -2.06 -7.42
C SER A 51 -1.35 -1.92 -6.47
N ALA A 52 -1.35 -2.64 -5.34
CA ALA A 52 -2.40 -2.55 -4.32
C ALA A 52 -2.58 -1.13 -3.75
N TRP A 53 -1.52 -0.29 -3.70
CA TRP A 53 -1.67 1.12 -3.31
C TRP A 53 -2.58 1.93 -4.25
N GLN A 54 -2.82 1.46 -5.47
CA GLN A 54 -3.81 2.09 -6.37
C GLN A 54 -5.22 2.08 -5.79
N VAL A 55 -5.57 1.17 -4.86
CA VAL A 55 -6.88 1.20 -4.18
C VAL A 55 -7.09 2.55 -3.48
N MET A 56 -6.07 3.00 -2.75
CA MET A 56 -6.11 4.28 -2.03
C MET A 56 -5.99 5.45 -2.99
N ALA A 57 -5.11 5.35 -3.99
CA ALA A 57 -4.99 6.37 -5.02
C ALA A 57 -6.33 6.62 -5.73
N GLN A 58 -7.05 5.57 -6.15
CA GLN A 58 -8.36 5.68 -6.81
C GLN A 58 -9.38 6.41 -5.93
N TYR A 59 -9.44 6.08 -4.64
CA TYR A 59 -10.34 6.74 -3.69
C TYR A 59 -10.05 8.25 -3.61
N TYR A 60 -8.80 8.63 -3.38
CA TYR A 60 -8.41 10.04 -3.23
C TYR A 60 -8.44 10.82 -4.54
N ILE A 61 -8.10 10.22 -5.68
CA ILE A 61 -8.22 10.84 -7.01
C ILE A 61 -9.70 11.13 -7.31
N SER A 62 -10.60 10.18 -7.04
CA SER A 62 -12.04 10.39 -7.24
C SER A 62 -12.55 11.53 -6.35
N TRP A 63 -12.14 11.57 -5.09
CA TRP A 63 -12.49 12.66 -4.18
C TRP A 63 -11.94 14.00 -4.67
N TYR A 64 -10.66 14.06 -5.01
CA TYR A 64 -10.02 15.27 -5.51
C TYR A 64 -10.73 15.84 -6.74
N LYS A 65 -11.09 14.98 -7.71
CA LYS A 65 -11.74 15.41 -8.95
C LYS A 65 -13.19 15.84 -8.78
N THR A 66 -13.91 15.29 -7.80
CA THR A 66 -15.36 15.51 -7.65
C THR A 66 -15.71 16.45 -6.51
N GLY A 67 -14.79 16.68 -5.57
CA GLY A 67 -15.05 17.40 -4.32
C GLY A 67 -15.79 16.59 -3.26
N LEU A 68 -16.13 15.32 -3.56
CA LEU A 68 -16.93 14.44 -2.71
C LEU A 68 -16.21 13.12 -2.47
N ALA A 69 -16.14 12.70 -1.21
CA ALA A 69 -15.61 11.38 -0.86
C ALA A 69 -16.46 10.30 -1.57
N PRO A 70 -15.86 9.40 -2.37
CA PRO A 70 -16.62 8.40 -3.08
C PRO A 70 -17.16 7.34 -2.11
N LYS A 71 -18.36 6.83 -2.39
CA LYS A 71 -18.91 5.70 -1.65
C LYS A 71 -18.09 4.44 -1.91
N VAL A 72 -17.62 3.80 -0.84
CA VAL A 72 -16.91 2.52 -0.89
C VAL A 72 -17.91 1.40 -1.20
N LYS A 73 -17.62 0.61 -2.23
CA LYS A 73 -18.48 -0.51 -2.69
C LYS A 73 -17.91 -1.89 -2.38
N GLU A 74 -16.60 -1.97 -2.23
CA GLU A 74 -15.87 -3.22 -1.98
C GLU A 74 -15.03 -3.07 -0.73
N ASP A 75 -15.00 -4.12 0.09
CA ASP A 75 -14.21 -4.14 1.31
C ASP A 75 -12.77 -4.52 0.93
N ARG A 76 -11.83 -3.59 1.14
CA ARG A 76 -10.41 -3.77 0.80
C ARG A 76 -9.52 -3.25 1.91
N VAL A 77 -8.42 -3.97 2.18
CA VAL A 77 -7.33 -3.50 3.04
C VAL A 77 -6.03 -3.62 2.28
N VAL A 78 -5.34 -2.49 2.09
CA VAL A 78 -3.97 -2.47 1.57
C VAL A 78 -3.04 -2.57 2.75
N PHE A 79 -2.10 -3.51 2.75
CA PHE A 79 -1.15 -3.67 3.84
C PHE A 79 0.27 -3.75 3.30
N TRP A 80 1.25 -3.27 4.08
CA TRP A 80 2.65 -3.29 3.67
C TRP A 80 3.62 -3.35 4.84
N TYR A 81 4.83 -3.84 4.56
CA TYR A 81 5.89 -4.05 5.55
C TYR A 81 7.26 -4.23 4.87
N ARG A 82 8.34 -4.08 5.64
CA ARG A 82 9.70 -4.49 5.23
C ARG A 82 9.94 -5.96 5.54
N VAL A 83 10.83 -6.60 4.79
CA VAL A 83 11.15 -8.03 4.93
C VAL A 83 12.16 -8.35 6.04
N HIS A 84 12.67 -7.35 6.75
CA HIS A 84 13.48 -7.52 7.96
C HIS A 84 13.36 -6.28 8.86
N PRO A 85 13.59 -6.39 10.17
CA PRO A 85 13.80 -5.25 11.06
C PRO A 85 15.00 -4.40 10.63
N LYS A 86 14.97 -3.09 10.88
CA LYS A 86 16.02 -2.15 10.43
C LYS A 86 17.41 -2.47 11.00
N GLU A 87 17.42 -3.01 12.22
CA GLU A 87 18.64 -3.25 13.00
C GLU A 87 19.25 -4.63 12.76
N VAL A 88 18.64 -5.46 11.88
CA VAL A 88 19.22 -6.74 11.51
C VAL A 88 20.49 -6.52 10.68
N PRO A 89 21.61 -7.19 11.02
CA PRO A 89 22.83 -7.10 10.24
C PRO A 89 22.69 -7.88 8.92
N CYS A 90 22.67 -7.17 7.80
CA CYS A 90 22.67 -7.80 6.48
C CYS A 90 24.09 -8.22 6.05
N SER A 91 24.22 -9.42 5.47
CA SER A 91 25.53 -10.04 5.17
C SER A 91 26.40 -9.25 4.17
N SER A 92 25.78 -8.49 3.25
CA SER A 92 26.50 -7.63 2.31
C SER A 92 26.71 -6.18 2.81
N GLY A 93 26.31 -5.87 4.04
CA GLY A 93 26.25 -4.52 4.58
C GLY A 93 25.31 -3.60 3.79
N THR A 94 25.52 -2.28 3.88
CA THR A 94 25.13 -1.36 2.81
C THR A 94 26.01 -1.71 1.61
N ASN A 95 25.51 -2.64 0.79
CA ASN A 95 25.94 -2.89 -0.58
C ASN A 95 26.49 -1.60 -1.25
N ASN A 96 27.41 -1.76 -2.22
CA ASN A 96 28.13 -0.70 -2.96
C ASN A 96 27.27 0.40 -3.65
N ILE A 97 25.96 0.45 -3.36
CA ILE A 97 24.93 1.41 -3.76
C ILE A 97 24.82 2.56 -2.71
N GLY A 98 25.32 2.38 -1.49
CA GLY A 98 25.40 3.41 -0.45
C GLY A 98 24.44 3.19 0.73
N VAL A 99 24.50 4.09 1.72
CA VAL A 99 23.66 4.05 2.92
C VAL A 99 22.24 4.51 2.59
N VAL A 100 21.22 3.71 2.94
CA VAL A 100 19.82 4.12 2.81
C VAL A 100 19.55 5.33 3.70
N ARG A 101 19.27 6.47 3.08
CA ARG A 101 18.90 7.69 3.81
C ARG A 101 17.56 7.49 4.50
N ASN A 102 17.42 8.04 5.71
CA ASN A 102 16.21 7.91 6.52
C ASN A 102 15.83 6.46 6.85
N SER A 103 16.79 5.54 6.91
CA SER A 103 16.60 4.12 7.29
C SER A 103 15.91 3.93 8.64
N ALA A 104 15.95 4.93 9.53
CA ALA A 104 15.18 4.95 10.77
C ALA A 104 13.65 4.95 10.56
N TYR A 105 13.15 5.20 9.34
CA TYR A 105 11.72 5.25 9.00
C TYR A 105 11.34 4.29 7.87
N PRO A 106 10.05 3.90 7.76
CA PRO A 106 9.02 3.98 8.80
C PRO A 106 9.28 2.97 9.94
N SER A 107 8.41 2.91 10.97
CA SER A 107 8.49 1.90 12.06
C SER A 107 8.65 0.46 11.55
N ASP A 108 9.24 -0.42 12.37
CA ASP A 108 9.25 -1.87 12.14
C ASP A 108 7.86 -2.42 12.48
N ALA A 109 6.98 -2.40 11.48
CA ALA A 109 5.58 -2.74 11.63
C ALA A 109 4.97 -3.20 10.31
N VAL A 110 3.86 -3.91 10.42
CA VAL A 110 2.93 -4.14 9.31
C VAL A 110 1.86 -3.06 9.38
N PHE A 111 1.80 -2.23 8.35
CA PHE A 111 0.79 -1.18 8.22
C PHE A 111 -0.42 -1.75 7.48
N ALA A 112 -1.63 -1.34 7.86
CA ALA A 112 -2.86 -1.71 7.19
C ALA A 112 -3.76 -0.49 7.01
N TRP A 113 -4.17 -0.25 5.78
CA TRP A 113 -5.02 0.87 5.39
C TRP A 113 -6.32 0.32 4.82
N ALA A 114 -7.39 0.47 5.59
CA ALA A 114 -8.68 -0.17 5.34
C ALA A 114 -9.69 0.79 4.71
N LEU A 115 -10.38 0.30 3.68
CA LEU A 115 -11.52 0.94 3.03
C LEU A 115 -12.68 -0.07 3.01
N VAL A 116 -13.76 0.23 3.73
CA VAL A 116 -14.88 -0.70 3.91
C VAL A 116 -16.22 -0.08 3.54
N SER A 117 -17.09 -0.90 2.94
CA SER A 117 -18.44 -0.54 2.50
C SER A 117 -19.47 -0.52 3.63
N LYS A 118 -19.19 -1.24 4.72
CA LYS A 118 -19.89 -1.19 6.01
C LYS A 118 -18.85 -1.30 7.13
N ASN A 119 -19.19 -0.86 8.34
CA ASN A 119 -18.32 -1.01 9.50
C ASN A 119 -17.86 -2.47 9.65
N SER A 120 -16.57 -2.64 9.87
CA SER A 120 -15.89 -3.93 9.93
C SER A 120 -14.72 -3.87 10.90
N THR A 121 -14.43 -5.00 11.51
CA THR A 121 -13.19 -5.20 12.29
C THR A 121 -12.11 -5.72 11.34
N ILE A 122 -10.95 -5.08 11.34
CA ILE A 122 -9.77 -5.57 10.63
C ILE A 122 -8.91 -6.34 11.62
N SER A 123 -8.63 -7.60 11.33
CA SER A 123 -7.77 -8.46 12.15
C SER A 123 -6.40 -8.61 11.49
N MET A 124 -5.35 -8.59 12.30
CA MET A 124 -3.96 -8.67 11.85
C MET A 124 -3.15 -9.60 12.76
N ASN A 125 -2.29 -10.42 12.15
CA ASN A 125 -1.33 -11.25 12.86
C ASN A 125 0.08 -11.04 12.28
N VAL A 126 1.08 -10.85 13.15
CA VAL A 126 2.48 -10.58 12.80
C VAL A 126 3.41 -11.33 13.75
N GLY A 127 3.99 -12.45 13.34
CA GLY A 127 4.86 -13.26 14.20
C GLY A 127 4.14 -13.71 15.48
N SER A 128 4.67 -13.40 16.66
CA SER A 128 3.99 -13.66 17.95
C SER A 128 2.90 -12.63 18.32
N ASN A 129 2.79 -11.52 17.60
CA ASN A 129 1.71 -10.54 17.78
C ASN A 129 0.45 -11.03 17.06
N GLN A 130 -0.42 -11.73 17.80
CA GLN A 130 -1.65 -12.36 17.28
C GLN A 130 -2.91 -11.62 17.74
N ASN A 131 -3.99 -11.75 16.96
CA ASN A 131 -5.33 -11.20 17.25
C ASN A 131 -5.37 -9.68 17.46
N TRP A 132 -4.49 -8.95 16.77
CA TRP A 132 -4.56 -7.49 16.78
C TRP A 132 -5.72 -7.03 15.92
N THR A 133 -6.54 -6.11 16.43
CA THR A 133 -7.70 -5.62 15.70
C THR A 133 -7.82 -4.11 15.72
N PHE A 134 -8.46 -3.56 14.70
CA PHE A 134 -8.95 -2.19 14.71
C PHE A 134 -10.24 -2.05 13.91
N GLU A 135 -11.05 -1.07 14.28
CA GLU A 135 -12.32 -0.79 13.62
C GLU A 135 -12.12 0.09 12.38
N ALA A 136 -12.62 -0.38 11.24
CA ALA A 136 -12.73 0.38 10.02
C ALA A 136 -14.20 0.80 9.82
N THR A 137 -14.42 2.08 9.57
CA THR A 137 -15.78 2.64 9.41
C THR A 137 -16.04 3.05 7.97
N THR A 138 -17.31 3.30 7.63
CA THR A 138 -17.69 3.83 6.31
C THR A 138 -17.29 5.30 6.11
N CYS A 139 -16.68 5.95 7.10
CA CYS A 139 -16.28 7.36 7.04
C CYS A 139 -14.96 7.59 6.29
N GLY A 140 -14.40 6.55 5.69
CA GLY A 140 -13.27 6.64 4.79
C GLY A 140 -12.10 5.76 5.23
N PRO A 141 -10.93 5.96 4.61
CA PRO A 141 -9.76 5.14 4.86
C PRO A 141 -9.32 5.20 6.34
N THR A 142 -9.16 4.05 6.99
CA THR A 142 -8.65 3.95 8.37
C THR A 142 -7.28 3.27 8.35
N LEU A 143 -6.25 3.91 8.93
CA LEU A 143 -4.88 3.41 8.97
C LEU A 143 -4.54 2.94 10.39
N ASN A 144 -3.96 1.75 10.51
CA ASN A 144 -3.35 1.27 11.73
C ASN A 144 -2.09 0.45 11.43
N MET A 145 -1.38 0.01 12.46
CA MET A 145 -0.22 -0.86 12.33
C MET A 145 -0.12 -1.88 13.46
N VAL A 146 0.56 -2.99 13.20
CA VAL A 146 1.00 -3.95 14.22
C VAL A 146 2.53 -3.98 14.20
N PRO A 147 3.20 -3.69 15.34
CA PRO A 147 4.66 -3.68 15.39
C PRO A 147 5.22 -5.08 15.17
N PHE A 148 6.45 -5.16 14.67
CA PHE A 148 7.20 -6.41 14.66
C PHE A 148 7.46 -6.84 16.11
N PRO A 149 7.11 -8.08 16.52
CA PRO A 149 7.56 -8.60 17.80
C PRO A 149 9.07 -8.79 17.80
N ARG A 150 9.66 -8.81 19.00
CA ARG A 150 11.08 -9.13 19.19
C ARG A 150 11.38 -10.54 18.68
N GLY A 151 12.47 -10.71 17.94
CA GLY A 151 12.88 -12.00 17.38
C GLY A 151 11.93 -12.51 16.30
N ILE A 152 11.31 -11.59 15.54
CA ILE A 152 10.49 -11.99 14.39
C ILE A 152 11.38 -12.65 13.34
N ASP A 153 11.06 -13.90 13.00
CA ASP A 153 11.75 -14.64 11.96
C ASP A 153 10.76 -15.56 11.24
N ASN A 154 11.02 -15.81 9.95
CA ASN A 154 10.19 -16.60 9.05
C ASN A 154 8.67 -16.34 9.19
N ALA A 155 8.28 -15.06 9.35
CA ALA A 155 6.92 -14.68 9.66
C ALA A 155 6.21 -14.10 8.44
N TYR A 156 5.03 -14.64 8.09
CA TYR A 156 4.15 -14.09 7.07
C TYR A 156 3.02 -13.32 7.74
N PRO A 157 2.98 -11.97 7.66
CA PRO A 157 1.85 -11.21 8.16
C PRO A 157 0.54 -11.65 7.52
N SER A 158 -0.55 -11.70 8.29
CA SER A 158 -1.89 -11.92 7.74
C SER A 158 -2.83 -10.80 8.14
N VAL A 159 -3.74 -10.47 7.22
CA VAL A 159 -4.74 -9.42 7.38
C VAL A 159 -6.08 -9.99 6.94
N ALA A 160 -7.11 -9.77 7.76
CA ALA A 160 -8.45 -10.24 7.50
C ALA A 160 -9.48 -9.14 7.73
N ILE A 161 -10.53 -9.15 6.91
CA ILE A 161 -11.71 -8.29 7.08
C ILE A 161 -12.80 -9.14 7.74
N GLN A 162 -13.24 -8.72 8.91
CA GLN A 162 -14.27 -9.40 9.69
C GLN A 162 -15.50 -8.53 9.86
N ARG A 163 -16.68 -9.17 9.83
CA ARG A 163 -17.97 -8.52 10.09
C ARG A 163 -18.93 -9.58 10.61
N GLU A 164 -19.68 -9.26 11.68
CA GLU A 164 -20.65 -10.19 12.28
C GLU A 164 -20.02 -11.56 12.61
N GLU A 165 -18.83 -11.54 13.23
CA GLU A 165 -18.04 -12.74 13.59
C GLU A 165 -17.62 -13.64 12.43
N LYS A 166 -17.81 -13.19 11.17
CA LYS A 166 -17.37 -13.91 9.97
C LYS A 166 -16.18 -13.23 9.33
N THR A 167 -15.21 -14.03 8.91
CA THR A 167 -14.13 -13.59 8.02
C THR A 167 -14.65 -13.51 6.60
N LEU A 168 -14.68 -12.31 6.03
CA LEU A 168 -15.11 -12.06 4.65
C LEU A 168 -13.97 -12.26 3.65
N HIS A 169 -12.80 -11.74 4.01
CA HIS A 169 -11.59 -11.79 3.20
C HIS A 169 -10.38 -12.01 4.10
N THR A 170 -9.38 -12.71 3.59
CA THR A 170 -8.08 -12.89 4.24
C THR A 170 -6.99 -12.86 3.18
N ALA A 171 -5.83 -12.31 3.55
CA ALA A 171 -4.63 -12.38 2.75
C ALA A 171 -3.41 -12.50 3.67
N ALA A 172 -2.37 -13.15 3.15
CA ALA A 172 -1.05 -13.18 3.77
C ALA A 172 -0.06 -12.36 2.95
N GLY A 173 1.00 -11.91 3.60
CA GLY A 173 2.17 -11.35 2.95
C GLY A 173 2.78 -12.31 1.93
N ALA A 174 3.36 -11.78 0.85
CA ALA A 174 3.99 -12.62 -0.17
C ALA A 174 5.43 -13.05 0.20
N VAL A 175 6.08 -12.34 1.13
CA VAL A 175 7.47 -12.57 1.52
C VAL A 175 7.55 -12.64 3.04
N ALA A 176 8.32 -13.57 3.57
CA ALA A 176 8.54 -13.66 5.01
C ALA A 176 9.32 -12.45 5.53
N ILE A 177 8.99 -12.02 6.75
CA ILE A 177 9.87 -11.17 7.55
C ILE A 177 10.91 -12.08 8.21
N MET A 178 12.18 -11.77 7.99
CA MET A 178 13.33 -12.56 8.42
C MET A 178 14.18 -11.80 9.44
N GLU A 179 14.80 -12.51 10.37
CA GLU A 179 15.81 -11.96 11.30
C GLU A 179 17.23 -11.94 10.71
N ALA A 180 17.35 -12.24 9.40
CA ALA A 180 18.58 -12.17 8.64
C ALA A 180 18.31 -11.69 7.22
N CYS A 181 19.28 -10.98 6.63
CA CYS A 181 19.16 -10.44 5.28
C CYS A 181 20.47 -10.59 4.50
N ALA A 182 20.35 -10.85 3.20
CA ALA A 182 21.50 -10.82 2.30
C ALA A 182 21.96 -9.36 2.09
N TYR A 183 21.02 -8.46 1.85
CA TYR A 183 21.18 -7.02 1.59
C TYR A 183 20.08 -6.24 2.30
N GLU A 184 20.30 -4.94 2.54
CA GLU A 184 19.27 -4.05 3.09
C GLU A 184 18.13 -3.88 2.08
N ASN A 185 16.91 -4.27 2.46
CA ASN A 185 15.73 -4.21 1.61
C ASN A 185 14.66 -3.31 2.24
N TYR A 186 14.63 -2.07 1.76
CA TYR A 186 13.59 -1.09 2.12
C TYR A 186 12.45 -1.04 1.10
N ASN A 187 12.48 -1.90 0.07
CA ASN A 187 11.38 -2.04 -0.86
C ASN A 187 10.24 -2.82 -0.18
N PRO A 188 9.06 -2.20 0.06
CA PRO A 188 8.04 -2.85 0.85
C PRO A 188 7.36 -3.98 0.07
N VAL A 189 6.97 -5.02 0.81
CA VAL A 189 5.98 -5.96 0.32
C VAL A 189 4.63 -5.30 0.48
N VAL A 190 3.83 -5.21 -0.59
CA VAL A 190 2.48 -4.64 -0.55
C VAL A 190 1.47 -5.72 -0.91
N GLY A 191 0.51 -5.93 -0.01
CA GLY A 191 -0.57 -6.90 -0.16
C GLY A 191 -1.95 -6.25 -0.20
N LEU A 192 -2.92 -7.02 -0.70
CA LEU A 192 -4.32 -6.63 -0.76
C LEU A 192 -5.19 -7.73 -0.15
N THR A 193 -5.97 -7.38 0.87
CA THR A 193 -7.08 -8.21 1.37
C THR A 193 -8.37 -7.69 0.75
N GLY A 194 -9.13 -8.55 0.07
CA GLY A 194 -10.36 -8.17 -0.62
C GLY A 194 -10.35 -8.52 -2.11
N PRO A 195 -11.35 -8.09 -2.88
CA PRO A 195 -11.38 -8.32 -4.32
C PRO A 195 -10.18 -7.68 -5.02
N ALA A 196 -9.65 -8.38 -6.03
CA ALA A 196 -8.52 -7.91 -6.83
C ALA A 196 -8.85 -6.59 -7.55
N LEU A 197 -7.81 -5.80 -7.82
CA LEU A 197 -7.93 -4.65 -8.69
C LEU A 197 -8.33 -5.12 -10.09
N THR A 198 -9.56 -4.78 -10.51
CA THR A 198 -9.97 -4.98 -11.90
C THR A 198 -9.31 -3.92 -12.78
N ALA A 199 -8.97 -4.30 -14.01
CA ALA A 199 -8.46 -3.35 -14.99
C ALA A 199 -9.43 -2.18 -15.12
N TRP A 200 -8.90 -0.96 -15.23
CA TRP A 200 -9.69 0.26 -15.21
C TRP A 200 -10.81 0.13 -16.26
N PRO A 201 -12.10 0.33 -15.89
CA PRO A 201 -13.10 0.66 -16.89
C PRO A 201 -12.51 1.83 -17.67
N LYS A 202 -12.50 1.77 -19.01
CA LYS A 202 -12.01 2.87 -19.85
C LYS A 202 -12.53 4.17 -19.23
N MET A 203 -11.64 4.97 -18.65
CA MET A 203 -12.03 6.29 -18.17
C MET A 203 -12.60 6.95 -19.41
N GLY A 204 -13.91 7.18 -19.43
CA GLY A 204 -14.55 7.79 -20.58
C GLY A 204 -13.75 9.05 -20.90
N ASN A 205 -13.37 9.23 -22.16
CA ASN A 205 -12.83 10.49 -22.65
C ASN A 205 -13.80 11.54 -22.11
N GLY A 206 -13.37 12.29 -21.09
CA GLY A 206 -14.20 13.34 -20.53
C GLY A 206 -14.52 14.21 -21.72
N SER A 207 -15.78 14.18 -22.16
CA SER A 207 -16.23 15.05 -23.22
C SER A 207 -16.11 16.43 -22.63
N GLY A 208 -14.97 17.08 -22.92
CA GLY A 208 -14.66 18.42 -22.48
C GLY A 208 -15.76 19.30 -23.03
N LYS A 209 -16.79 19.55 -22.23
CA LYS A 209 -17.72 20.62 -22.51
C LYS A 209 -16.86 21.87 -22.48
N ASN A 210 -16.83 22.60 -23.61
CA ASN A 210 -16.17 23.89 -23.72
C ASN A 210 -16.61 24.78 -22.56
N GLY A 211 -15.74 24.93 -21.57
CA GLY A 211 -16.02 25.63 -20.33
C GLY A 211 -14.76 25.60 -19.47
N LYS A 212 -14.45 26.73 -18.81
CA LYS A 212 -13.33 26.79 -17.88
C LYS A 212 -13.50 25.67 -16.84
N PRO A 213 -12.46 24.87 -16.54
CA PRO A 213 -12.51 23.89 -15.47
C PRO A 213 -12.95 24.59 -14.19
N LYS A 214 -14.13 24.24 -13.66
CA LYS A 214 -14.56 24.77 -12.36
C LYS A 214 -13.90 23.91 -11.29
N LYS A 215 -13.19 24.55 -10.37
CA LYS A 215 -12.64 23.87 -9.19
C LYS A 215 -13.79 23.18 -8.43
N PRO A 216 -13.67 21.89 -8.08
CA PRO A 216 -14.71 21.22 -7.31
C PRO A 216 -14.98 21.96 -6.00
N ILE A 217 -16.25 22.04 -5.60
CA ILE A 217 -16.63 22.58 -4.30
C ILE A 217 -16.53 21.43 -3.30
N TYR A 218 -15.50 21.48 -2.45
CA TYR A 218 -15.27 20.44 -1.44
C TYR A 218 -16.29 20.55 -0.32
N GLN A 219 -17.02 19.46 -0.06
CA GLN A 219 -17.94 19.41 1.08
C GLN A 219 -17.15 19.20 2.38
N LYS A 220 -17.47 20.02 3.39
CA LYS A 220 -16.82 19.97 4.71
C LYS A 220 -17.13 18.71 5.54
N ARG A 221 -18.07 17.86 5.11
CA ARG A 221 -18.45 16.64 5.82
C ARG A 221 -18.43 15.46 4.87
N ALA A 222 -17.53 14.53 5.13
CA ALA A 222 -17.53 13.19 4.57
C ALA A 222 -17.45 12.29 5.81
N CYS A 223 -18.56 12.25 6.54
CA CYS A 223 -18.56 12.22 8.00
C CYS A 223 -17.81 13.43 8.63
#